data_AF-A0A3C0VT03-F1
#
_entry.id   AF-A0A3C0VT03-F1
#
_cell.length_a   1.000
_cell.length_b   1.000
_cell.length_c   1.000
_cell.angle_alpha   90.00
_cell.angle_beta   90.00
_cell.angle_gamma   90.00
#
_symmetry.space_group_name_H-M   'P 1'
#
loop_
_entity.id
_entity.type
_entity.pdbx_description
1 polymer ?
#
loop_
_entity_poly.entity_id
_entity_poly.type
_entity_poly.pdbx_seq_one_letter_code
_entity_poly.pdbx_strand_id
1 'polypeptide(L)'
;MAKKDLSTKNDKTIYPEDKDWVNYTTNLNDGWADDVPLMYDEDKWSPDNKELTVVDLDDTRNMSLLDIDRAISNKDTLEKKVKKSDSTASSKTKSKDKSSTKKQEAEALSREERRKERRKAYIEANPSKQVKPFRLFIIVWAGLLLITMAILLGFFLDYLSDYQSVYEDTRPYHTMCGITQAFNNDDYDLIYNYITAKPELTEFETKDNVENYMRTVVADADVCYEEIQPFNEEFPRYYISGNGYILGQVELRKDPNKFAKYKFPVWYVSNFEFYTEAQHSAIIEVPDNYSVSINGVALSDEYVTKKNIPLEAQDYYKDYATLPTMKRFKVENLYERPEITAYDNQGSEVEVTFNESTGVYEAPLGTYLEDADDAKEFAIKLISDYTNYISGDVPDNALDNYFIPESDMLYLINSGTYRRFFNSHSKAEINNEKVTDFVVYNKDAVFVRVYLEQTLYFTASETGVNEVDLGVYLIRTDNGWKACTIQY
;
A
#
# COMPACT_ATOMS: atom_id res chain seq x y z
N MET A 1 -73.02 10.32 -16.82
CA MET A 1 -72.26 9.44 -15.90
C MET A 1 -71.39 10.37 -15.07
N ALA A 2 -71.54 10.56 -13.74
CA ALA A 2 -71.71 9.59 -12.64
C ALA A 2 -70.51 8.63 -12.54
N LYS A 3 -69.84 8.42 -11.40
CA LYS A 3 -69.90 9.06 -10.06
C LYS A 3 -68.75 8.45 -9.21
N LYS A 4 -68.17 9.19 -8.26
CA LYS A 4 -67.44 8.67 -7.05
C LYS A 4 -66.16 7.82 -7.30
N ASP A 5 -65.21 7.67 -6.36
CA ASP A 5 -64.84 8.42 -5.15
C ASP A 5 -63.39 8.06 -4.74
N LEU A 6 -62.70 9.02 -4.10
CA LEU A 6 -61.82 8.92 -2.91
C LEU A 6 -61.18 7.54 -2.56
N SER A 7 -59.89 7.46 -2.22
CA SER A 7 -59.36 8.10 -0.99
C SER A 7 -57.80 8.24 -1.00
N THR A 8 -57.23 9.39 -0.55
CA THR A 8 -56.41 9.59 0.69
C THR A 8 -55.10 8.78 0.79
N LYS A 9 -53.93 9.22 1.30
CA LYS A 9 -53.29 10.43 1.91
C LYS A 9 -51.78 10.05 2.03
N ASN A 10 -50.74 10.87 2.23
CA ASN A 10 -50.42 12.33 2.32
C ASN A 10 -49.01 12.46 1.65
N ASP A 11 -48.49 13.56 1.12
CA ASP A 11 -48.27 14.96 1.57
C ASP A 11 -47.10 15.17 2.55
N LYS A 12 -46.21 16.11 2.16
CA LYS A 12 -45.08 16.77 2.86
C LYS A 12 -43.69 16.12 2.89
N THR A 13 -42.90 16.59 1.94
CA THR A 13 -41.51 17.10 2.11
C THR A 13 -41.15 17.62 3.51
N ILE A 14 -39.94 17.30 3.97
CA ILE A 14 -38.98 18.14 4.71
C ILE A 14 -37.58 17.63 4.34
N TYR A 15 -36.69 18.50 3.87
CA TYR A 15 -35.24 18.25 3.87
C TYR A 15 -34.69 18.64 5.25
N PRO A 16 -33.78 17.86 5.85
CA PRO A 16 -32.83 18.35 6.83
C PRO A 16 -31.49 18.68 6.17
N GLU A 17 -30.92 19.81 6.55
CA GLU A 17 -29.53 20.18 6.32
C GLU A 17 -28.60 19.37 7.24
N ASP A 18 -27.37 19.14 6.76
CA ASP A 18 -26.10 19.10 7.49
C ASP A 18 -25.86 18.27 8.77
N LYS A 19 -24.66 17.63 8.73
CA LYS A 19 -23.69 17.32 9.80
C LYS A 19 -23.52 15.89 10.34
N ASP A 20 -22.24 15.64 10.62
CA ASP A 20 -21.62 14.64 11.49
C ASP A 20 -21.62 13.16 11.03
N TRP A 21 -20.70 12.84 10.11
CA TRP A 21 -20.16 11.48 9.97
C TRP A 21 -19.18 11.19 11.11
N VAL A 22 -19.67 10.51 12.16
CA VAL A 22 -18.85 10.05 13.29
C VAL A 22 -18.39 8.61 13.05
N ASN A 23 -17.11 8.35 13.33
CA ASN A 23 -16.47 7.04 13.23
C ASN A 23 -17.23 5.91 13.95
N TYR A 24 -17.50 4.81 13.24
CA TYR A 24 -17.95 3.55 13.85
C TYR A 24 -16.76 2.67 14.27
N THR A 25 -16.17 2.96 15.43
CA THR A 25 -15.37 1.97 16.17
C THR A 25 -16.27 1.24 17.16
N THR A 26 -16.83 0.10 16.77
CA THR A 26 -17.63 -0.73 17.68
C THR A 26 -16.73 -1.53 18.63
N ASN A 27 -16.58 -1.03 19.85
CA ASN A 27 -16.21 -1.85 21.00
C ASN A 27 -17.27 -2.94 21.20
N LEU A 28 -16.87 -4.21 21.12
CA LEU A 28 -17.64 -5.35 21.64
C LEU A 28 -16.76 -6.12 22.61
N ASN A 29 -16.80 -5.67 23.86
CA ASN A 29 -16.22 -6.37 24.98
C ASN A 29 -17.33 -6.57 26.02
N ASP A 30 -17.98 -7.74 26.00
CA ASP A 30 -18.74 -8.26 27.14
C ASP A 30 -19.02 -9.77 26.99
N GLY A 31 -18.23 -10.56 27.71
CA GLY A 31 -18.66 -11.74 28.46
C GLY A 31 -19.35 -12.92 27.76
N TRP A 32 -18.56 -13.95 27.43
CA TRP A 32 -18.87 -15.34 27.83
C TRP A 32 -17.58 -16.04 28.25
N ALA A 33 -17.45 -16.31 29.55
CA ALA A 33 -16.49 -17.29 30.07
C ALA A 33 -17.29 -18.53 30.49
N ASP A 34 -16.81 -19.72 30.13
CA ASP A 34 -16.64 -20.87 31.03
C ASP A 34 -16.08 -22.10 30.27
N ASP A 35 -15.23 -22.85 30.98
CA ASP A 35 -14.88 -24.28 30.79
C ASP A 35 -14.31 -24.81 29.44
N VAL A 36 -12.97 -24.72 29.28
CA VAL A 36 -12.16 -25.83 28.74
C VAL A 36 -10.85 -25.97 29.56
N PRO A 37 -10.41 -27.18 30.00
CA PRO A 37 -9.29 -27.29 30.94
C PRO A 37 -7.90 -27.07 30.32
N LEU A 38 -7.07 -26.30 31.02
CA LEU A 38 -5.63 -26.23 30.78
C LEU A 38 -4.94 -27.54 31.24
N MET A 39 -4.20 -28.17 30.33
CA MET A 39 -3.08 -29.05 30.69
C MET A 39 -1.79 -28.47 30.09
N TYR A 40 -1.14 -27.61 30.87
CA TYR A 40 0.29 -27.36 30.73
C TYR A 40 1.03 -28.42 31.54
N ASP A 41 2.01 -29.08 30.92
CA ASP A 41 3.03 -29.86 31.60
C ASP A 41 4.37 -29.15 31.35
N GLU A 42 4.64 -28.12 32.17
CA GLU A 42 5.91 -27.40 32.14
C GLU A 42 7.00 -28.24 32.82
N ASP A 43 7.80 -28.97 32.04
CA ASP A 43 9.17 -29.25 32.49
C ASP A 43 10.13 -29.64 31.35
N LYS A 44 11.24 -28.89 31.26
CA LYS A 44 12.46 -29.05 30.42
C LYS A 44 12.55 -28.26 29.11
N TRP A 45 12.83 -26.96 29.22
CA TRP A 45 13.92 -26.39 28.43
C TRP A 45 14.65 -25.27 29.19
N SER A 46 15.98 -25.25 29.07
CA SER A 46 16.84 -24.14 29.52
C SER A 46 18.02 -24.06 28.54
N PRO A 47 18.56 -22.86 28.23
CA PRO A 47 19.26 -22.63 26.98
C PRO A 47 20.78 -22.73 27.09
N ASP A 48 21.42 -23.24 26.03
CA ASP A 48 22.86 -23.04 25.78
C ASP A 48 23.03 -22.06 24.62
N ASN A 49 23.36 -20.81 24.95
CA ASN A 49 23.80 -19.81 23.97
C ASN A 49 25.12 -20.22 23.34
N LYS A 50 25.23 -20.08 22.01
CA LYS A 50 26.51 -19.80 21.34
C LYS A 50 26.35 -18.60 20.43
N GLU A 51 27.29 -17.67 20.59
CA GLU A 51 27.32 -16.38 19.92
C GLU A 51 27.48 -16.56 18.40
N LEU A 52 26.61 -15.88 17.63
CA LEU A 52 26.80 -15.69 16.20
C LEU A 52 27.78 -14.52 16.00
N THR A 53 28.94 -14.79 15.41
CA THR A 53 29.83 -13.73 14.93
C THR A 53 29.44 -13.28 13.52
N VAL A 54 29.32 -11.97 13.35
CA VAL A 54 29.06 -11.31 12.06
C VAL A 54 30.21 -11.58 11.09
N VAL A 55 29.89 -11.90 9.85
CA VAL A 55 30.81 -11.86 8.71
C VAL A 55 30.10 -11.10 7.59
N ASP A 56 30.77 -10.10 7.04
CA ASP A 56 30.20 -9.18 6.06
C ASP A 56 29.76 -9.86 4.76
N LEU A 57 28.68 -9.34 4.20
CA LEU A 57 28.17 -9.67 2.87
C LEU A 57 28.98 -8.90 1.81
N ASP A 58 29.73 -9.61 0.99
CA ASP A 58 29.91 -9.23 -0.41
C ASP A 58 30.18 -10.49 -1.27
N ASP A 59 29.73 -10.46 -2.52
CA ASP A 59 29.91 -11.51 -3.55
C ASP A 59 29.13 -12.85 -3.40
N THR A 60 27.80 -12.80 -3.25
CA THR A 60 26.90 -13.81 -3.88
C THR A 60 25.60 -13.19 -4.41
N ARG A 61 25.57 -12.81 -5.69
CA ARG A 61 24.33 -12.67 -6.47
C ARG A 61 24.24 -13.80 -7.49
N ASN A 62 23.07 -14.46 -7.54
CA ASN A 62 22.72 -15.61 -8.40
C ASN A 62 23.46 -16.93 -8.08
N MET A 63 22.92 -17.69 -7.11
CA MET A 63 23.21 -19.11 -6.92
C MET A 63 21.94 -19.84 -6.49
N SER A 64 21.75 -21.09 -6.92
CA SER A 64 20.54 -21.87 -6.58
C SER A 64 20.68 -22.53 -5.20
N LEU A 65 19.56 -22.80 -4.52
CA LEU A 65 19.57 -23.48 -3.21
C LEU A 65 20.30 -24.84 -3.24
N LEU A 66 20.32 -25.51 -4.40
CA LEU A 66 21.05 -26.77 -4.64
C LEU A 66 22.58 -26.64 -4.62
N ASP A 67 23.12 -25.44 -4.80
CA ASP A 67 24.57 -25.20 -4.81
C ASP A 67 25.12 -24.92 -3.39
N ILE A 68 24.27 -24.44 -2.48
CA ILE A 68 24.61 -24.17 -1.07
C ILE A 68 24.84 -25.48 -0.30
N ASP A 69 23.95 -26.47 -0.44
CA ASP A 69 24.10 -27.80 0.17
C ASP A 69 25.38 -28.52 -0.31
N ARG A 70 25.74 -28.34 -1.59
CA ARG A 70 26.94 -28.93 -2.19
C ARG A 70 28.22 -28.30 -1.63
N ALA A 71 28.19 -27.06 -1.15
CA ALA A 71 29.31 -26.42 -0.45
C ALA A 71 29.47 -26.96 0.98
N ILE A 72 28.37 -27.19 1.70
CA ILE A 72 28.37 -27.71 3.08
C ILE A 72 28.89 -29.16 3.12
N SER A 73 28.44 -30.02 2.21
CA SER A 73 28.86 -31.43 2.10
C SER A 73 30.38 -31.61 1.88
N ASN A 74 31.03 -30.67 1.19
CA ASN A 74 32.47 -30.72 0.93
C ASN A 74 33.36 -30.30 2.12
N LYS A 75 32.80 -29.69 3.17
CA LYS A 75 33.55 -29.27 4.36
C LYS A 75 33.81 -30.46 5.30
N ASP A 76 32.78 -31.30 5.51
CA ASP A 76 32.83 -32.51 6.33
C ASP A 76 33.78 -33.61 5.81
N THR A 77 34.02 -33.62 4.50
CA THR A 77 34.93 -34.58 3.86
C THR A 77 36.41 -34.19 3.97
N LEU A 78 36.72 -32.92 4.29
CA LEU A 78 38.08 -32.45 4.55
C LEU A 78 38.55 -32.76 5.99
N GLU A 79 37.69 -32.58 7.00
CA GLU A 79 38.08 -32.84 8.41
C GLU A 79 38.42 -34.32 8.68
N LYS A 80 37.74 -35.26 8.01
CA LYS A 80 38.02 -36.70 8.13
C LYS A 80 39.38 -37.14 7.56
N LYS A 81 40.07 -36.30 6.77
CA LYS A 81 41.40 -36.62 6.21
C LYS A 81 42.60 -36.24 7.10
N VAL A 82 42.40 -35.51 8.21
CA VAL A 82 43.50 -34.95 9.03
C VAL A 82 43.92 -35.87 10.19
N LYS A 83 43.14 -36.88 10.58
CA LYS A 83 43.37 -37.70 11.80
C LYS A 83 44.04 -39.07 11.58
N LYS A 84 44.93 -39.25 10.58
CA LYS A 84 45.62 -40.56 10.39
C LYS A 84 47.05 -40.55 9.82
N SER A 85 47.92 -39.71 10.38
CA SER A 85 49.39 -39.78 10.40
C SER A 85 49.81 -38.87 11.56
N ASP A 86 50.55 -39.22 12.62
CA ASP A 86 51.67 -40.11 12.87
C ASP A 86 51.52 -40.71 14.31
N SER A 87 52.41 -41.49 14.95
CA SER A 87 53.84 -41.74 14.74
C SER A 87 54.27 -43.10 15.29
N THR A 88 55.39 -43.60 14.76
CA THR A 88 56.00 -44.90 15.06
C THR A 88 57.01 -44.83 16.22
N ALA A 89 57.13 -45.94 16.95
CA ALA A 89 58.36 -46.49 17.55
C ALA A 89 59.28 -45.64 18.48
N SER A 90 59.65 -46.22 19.62
CA SER A 90 60.97 -46.00 20.24
C SER A 90 61.49 -47.28 20.90
N SER A 91 62.78 -47.57 20.72
CA SER A 91 63.42 -48.83 21.12
C SER A 91 64.69 -48.62 21.96
N LYS A 92 64.82 -49.37 23.06
CA LYS A 92 66.06 -49.62 23.84
C LYS A 92 65.90 -51.03 24.45
N THR A 93 66.72 -52.08 24.29
CA THR A 93 68.13 -52.31 23.90
C THR A 93 69.12 -52.46 25.07
N LYS A 94 69.36 -53.73 25.45
CA LYS A 94 70.58 -54.35 26.06
C LYS A 94 71.14 -53.84 27.40
N SER A 95 71.22 -54.76 28.39
CA SER A 95 72.42 -55.57 28.71
C SER A 95 72.00 -56.67 29.73
N LYS A 96 72.25 -57.97 29.50
CA LYS A 96 73.50 -58.74 29.72
C LYS A 96 74.07 -58.60 31.13
N ASP A 97 73.82 -59.62 31.95
CA ASP A 97 74.84 -60.19 32.82
C ASP A 97 74.82 -61.73 32.72
N LYS A 98 75.97 -62.39 32.89
CA LYS A 98 76.17 -63.83 32.70
C LYS A 98 77.02 -64.40 33.84
N SER A 99 76.40 -65.20 34.70
CA SER A 99 77.11 -66.12 35.59
C SER A 99 76.28 -67.40 35.85
N SER A 100 76.96 -68.54 36.07
CA SER A 100 76.40 -69.87 36.39
C SER A 100 75.55 -70.60 35.32
N THR A 101 76.18 -70.89 34.18
CA THR A 101 75.69 -71.90 33.20
C THR A 101 75.59 -73.31 33.81
N LYS A 102 74.89 -74.24 33.14
CA LYS A 102 74.72 -75.68 33.43
C LYS A 102 73.69 -76.17 34.47
N LYS A 103 73.13 -75.35 35.37
CA LYS A 103 71.94 -75.77 36.17
C LYS A 103 70.61 -75.26 35.58
N GLN A 104 70.64 -74.15 34.85
CA GLN A 104 69.45 -73.53 34.26
C GLN A 104 69.02 -74.17 32.91
N GLU A 105 69.93 -74.79 32.14
CA GLU A 105 69.58 -75.40 30.85
C GLU A 105 68.81 -76.72 31.00
N ALA A 106 69.11 -77.52 32.02
CA ALA A 106 68.33 -78.72 32.36
C ALA A 106 66.93 -78.37 32.91
N GLU A 107 66.81 -77.27 33.66
CA GLU A 107 65.50 -76.72 34.03
C GLU A 107 64.78 -76.06 32.85
N ALA A 108 65.49 -75.47 31.86
CA ALA A 108 64.87 -74.88 30.69
C ALA A 108 64.27 -75.94 29.75
N LEU A 109 64.99 -77.04 29.47
CA LEU A 109 64.44 -78.16 28.71
C LEU A 109 63.25 -78.81 29.42
N SER A 110 63.35 -79.12 30.72
CA SER A 110 62.23 -79.71 31.46
C SER A 110 61.05 -78.74 31.67
N ARG A 111 61.27 -77.42 31.67
CA ARG A 111 60.20 -76.40 31.60
C ARG A 111 59.58 -76.29 30.21
N GLU A 112 60.34 -76.48 29.13
CA GLU A 112 59.78 -76.58 27.77
C GLU A 112 58.95 -77.84 27.59
N GLU A 113 59.42 -78.98 28.07
CA GLU A 113 58.69 -80.26 28.03
C GLU A 113 57.42 -80.17 28.87
N ARG A 114 57.51 -79.68 30.13
CA ARG A 114 56.32 -79.40 30.95
C ARG A 114 55.39 -78.34 30.35
N ARG A 115 55.89 -77.41 29.53
CA ARG A 115 55.05 -76.46 28.77
C ARG A 115 54.39 -77.11 27.56
N LYS A 116 55.06 -78.04 26.87
CA LYS A 116 54.50 -78.84 25.77
C LYS A 116 53.46 -79.84 26.30
N GLU A 117 53.73 -80.50 27.42
CA GLU A 117 52.77 -81.35 28.14
C GLU A 117 51.59 -80.56 28.68
N ARG A 118 51.80 -79.41 29.36
CA ARG A 118 50.67 -78.55 29.79
C ARG A 118 49.86 -78.00 28.62
N ARG A 119 50.47 -77.73 27.46
CA ARG A 119 49.74 -77.37 26.24
C ARG A 119 48.92 -78.55 25.69
N LYS A 120 49.49 -79.76 25.65
CA LYS A 120 48.74 -80.98 25.27
C LYS A 120 47.58 -81.26 26.24
N ALA A 121 47.85 -81.28 27.53
CA ALA A 121 46.84 -81.48 28.58
C ALA A 121 45.76 -80.39 28.59
N TYR A 122 46.08 -79.13 28.25
CA TYR A 122 45.07 -78.08 28.09
C TYR A 122 44.18 -78.29 26.85
N ILE A 123 44.75 -78.81 25.76
CA ILE A 123 44.01 -79.17 24.53
C ILE A 123 43.15 -80.43 24.73
N GLU A 124 43.62 -81.40 25.53
CA GLU A 124 42.88 -82.63 25.88
C GLU A 124 41.80 -82.39 26.95
N ALA A 125 42.06 -81.57 27.98
CA ALA A 125 41.10 -81.27 29.05
C ALA A 125 40.00 -80.31 28.61
N ASN A 126 40.22 -79.52 27.55
CA ASN A 126 39.23 -78.60 27.01
C ASN A 126 39.15 -78.80 25.49
N PRO A 127 38.50 -79.89 25.02
CA PRO A 127 38.33 -80.13 23.59
C PRO A 127 37.58 -78.94 23.00
N SER A 128 38.29 -78.13 22.20
CA SER A 128 37.67 -77.03 21.46
C SER A 128 36.49 -77.63 20.71
N LYS A 129 35.25 -77.20 21.04
CA LYS A 129 34.03 -77.76 20.44
C LYS A 129 34.22 -77.73 18.93
N GLN A 130 34.45 -78.91 18.33
CA GLN A 130 34.54 -79.03 16.88
C GLN A 130 33.14 -78.71 16.34
N VAL A 131 32.90 -77.43 16.08
CA VAL A 131 31.84 -77.00 15.19
C VAL A 131 32.14 -77.70 13.88
N LYS A 132 31.36 -78.77 13.62
CA LYS A 132 31.37 -79.50 12.34
C LYS A 132 31.48 -78.45 11.22
N PRO A 133 32.30 -78.64 10.18
CA PRO A 133 32.58 -77.57 9.20
C PRO A 133 31.29 -76.93 8.64
N PHE A 134 30.23 -77.73 8.50
CA PHE A 134 28.86 -77.31 8.20
C PHE A 134 28.24 -76.26 9.16
N ARG A 135 28.47 -76.36 10.48
CA ARG A 135 27.99 -75.37 11.47
C ARG A 135 28.75 -74.04 11.39
N LEU A 136 30.07 -74.08 11.19
CA LEU A 136 30.87 -72.86 10.99
C LEU A 136 30.46 -72.18 9.68
N PHE A 137 30.27 -72.97 8.61
CA PHE A 137 29.71 -72.52 7.34
C PHE A 137 28.34 -71.84 7.52
N ILE A 138 27.38 -72.48 8.19
CA ILE A 138 26.05 -71.90 8.46
C ILE A 138 26.15 -70.55 9.20
N ILE A 139 27.01 -70.43 10.21
CA ILE A 139 27.15 -69.17 10.96
C ILE A 139 27.71 -68.05 10.07
N VAL A 140 28.71 -68.34 9.24
CA VAL A 140 29.27 -67.36 8.29
C VAL A 140 28.25 -66.99 7.22
N TRP A 141 27.50 -67.96 6.68
CA TRP A 141 26.47 -67.72 5.67
C TRP A 141 25.28 -66.92 6.23
N ALA A 142 24.85 -67.21 7.45
CA ALA A 142 23.82 -66.45 8.15
C ALA A 142 24.27 -65.01 8.46
N GLY A 143 25.54 -64.82 8.87
CA GLY A 143 26.12 -63.49 9.05
C GLY A 143 26.17 -62.69 7.75
N LEU A 144 26.57 -63.33 6.64
CA LEU A 144 26.58 -62.69 5.32
C LEU A 144 25.14 -62.33 4.87
N LEU A 145 24.17 -63.24 5.03
CA LEU A 145 22.76 -62.95 4.77
C LEU A 145 22.25 -61.76 5.59
N LEU A 146 22.55 -61.68 6.88
CA LEU A 146 22.15 -60.56 7.73
C LEU A 146 22.79 -59.24 7.30
N ILE A 147 24.06 -59.26 6.87
CA ILE A 147 24.72 -58.07 6.31
C ILE A 147 24.05 -57.65 4.99
N THR A 148 23.76 -58.59 4.08
CA THR A 148 23.04 -58.27 2.83
C THR A 148 21.62 -57.77 3.08
N MET A 149 20.92 -58.33 4.07
CA MET A 149 19.59 -57.87 4.48
C MET A 149 19.65 -56.45 5.06
N ALA A 150 20.63 -56.15 5.91
CA ALA A 150 20.83 -54.81 6.46
C ALA A 150 21.16 -53.77 5.37
N ILE A 151 21.96 -54.15 4.36
CA ILE A 151 22.27 -53.29 3.20
C ILE A 151 21.01 -53.05 2.35
N LEU A 152 20.24 -54.09 2.03
CA LEU A 152 18.99 -53.96 1.28
C LEU A 152 17.95 -53.14 2.04
N LEU A 153 17.86 -53.31 3.36
CA LEU A 153 16.99 -52.52 4.23
C LEU A 153 17.44 -51.04 4.27
N GLY A 154 18.74 -50.76 4.31
CA GLY A 154 19.28 -49.41 4.20
C GLY A 154 18.85 -48.72 2.91
N PHE A 155 19.12 -49.34 1.75
CA PHE A 155 18.67 -48.82 0.44
C PHE A 155 17.15 -48.65 0.34
N PHE A 156 16.37 -49.53 0.99
CA PHE A 156 14.92 -49.40 1.02
C PHE A 156 14.44 -48.24 1.90
N LEU A 157 15.08 -48.01 3.05
CA LEU A 157 14.78 -46.86 3.92
C LEU A 157 15.18 -45.53 3.26
N ASP A 158 16.35 -45.48 2.60
CA ASP A 158 16.79 -44.32 1.81
C ASP A 158 15.80 -44.02 0.68
N TYR A 159 15.34 -45.06 -0.04
CA TYR A 159 14.29 -44.96 -1.06
C TYR A 159 12.96 -44.45 -0.48
N LEU A 160 12.52 -44.96 0.67
CA LEU A 160 11.28 -44.51 1.30
C LEU A 160 11.37 -43.03 1.74
N SER A 161 12.52 -42.61 2.29
CA SER A 161 12.75 -41.22 2.69
C SER A 161 12.70 -40.27 1.49
N ASP A 162 13.36 -40.62 0.39
CA ASP A 162 13.35 -39.83 -0.84
C ASP A 162 11.99 -39.85 -1.55
N TYR A 163 11.29 -40.99 -1.57
CA TYR A 163 9.93 -41.12 -2.08
C TYR A 163 8.93 -40.27 -1.27
N GLN A 164 9.04 -40.27 0.07
CA GLN A 164 8.22 -39.43 0.95
C GLN A 164 8.52 -37.94 0.74
N SER A 165 9.79 -37.54 0.63
CA SER A 165 10.16 -36.14 0.37
C SER A 165 9.48 -35.63 -0.91
N VAL A 166 9.67 -36.33 -2.04
CA VAL A 166 9.08 -35.90 -3.32
C VAL A 166 7.54 -35.94 -3.29
N TYR A 167 6.95 -36.90 -2.57
CA TYR A 167 5.49 -36.92 -2.37
C TYR A 167 4.99 -35.67 -1.65
N GLU A 168 5.63 -35.28 -0.55
CA GLU A 168 5.25 -34.09 0.20
C GLU A 168 5.46 -32.82 -0.66
N ASP A 169 6.64 -32.68 -1.29
CA ASP A 169 6.99 -31.56 -2.19
C ASP A 169 5.98 -31.36 -3.35
N THR A 170 5.25 -32.40 -3.73
CA THR A 170 4.25 -32.38 -4.82
C THR A 170 2.79 -32.22 -4.37
N ARG A 171 2.53 -31.96 -3.08
CA ARG A 171 1.17 -31.67 -2.61
C ARG A 171 0.73 -30.23 -2.98
N PRO A 172 -0.59 -29.96 -3.15
CA PRO A 172 -1.12 -28.64 -3.55
C PRO A 172 -0.61 -27.48 -2.69
N TYR A 173 -0.50 -27.70 -1.38
CA TYR A 173 -0.19 -26.66 -0.41
C TYR A 173 1.19 -25.99 -0.61
N HIS A 174 2.17 -26.69 -1.21
CA HIS A 174 3.45 -26.07 -1.58
C HIS A 174 3.29 -25.04 -2.71
N THR A 175 2.35 -25.26 -3.63
CA THR A 175 2.04 -24.28 -4.68
C THR A 175 1.39 -23.04 -4.08
N MET A 176 0.45 -23.22 -3.14
CA MET A 176 -0.15 -22.10 -2.40
C MET A 176 0.87 -21.34 -1.54
N CYS A 177 1.77 -22.06 -0.87
CA CYS A 177 2.86 -21.46 -0.08
C CYS A 177 3.78 -20.59 -0.95
N GLY A 178 4.05 -20.99 -2.21
CA GLY A 178 4.77 -20.16 -3.17
C GLY A 178 4.03 -18.86 -3.53
N ILE A 179 2.70 -18.90 -3.64
CA ILE A 179 1.88 -17.70 -3.90
C ILE A 179 1.89 -16.76 -2.69
N THR A 180 1.69 -17.25 -1.48
CA THR A 180 1.73 -16.40 -0.28
C THR A 180 3.14 -15.88 0.02
N GLN A 181 4.18 -16.64 -0.31
CA GLN A 181 5.56 -16.12 -0.29
C GLN A 181 5.78 -15.02 -1.33
N ALA A 182 5.12 -15.03 -2.49
CA ALA A 182 5.21 -13.92 -3.44
C ALA A 182 4.63 -12.63 -2.86
N PHE A 183 3.50 -12.69 -2.13
CA PHE A 183 2.96 -11.54 -1.39
C PHE A 183 3.94 -11.05 -0.31
N ASN A 184 4.42 -11.94 0.55
CA ASN A 184 5.31 -11.59 1.66
C ASN A 184 6.72 -11.13 1.21
N ASN A 185 7.09 -11.36 -0.05
CA ASN A 185 8.33 -10.91 -0.67
C ASN A 185 8.14 -9.70 -1.61
N ASP A 186 6.95 -9.09 -1.64
CA ASP A 186 6.60 -7.96 -2.51
C ASP A 186 6.71 -8.24 -4.04
N ASP A 187 6.59 -9.50 -4.47
CA ASP A 187 6.66 -9.93 -5.88
C ASP A 187 5.29 -9.82 -6.58
N TYR A 188 4.80 -8.58 -6.71
CA TYR A 188 3.50 -8.29 -7.33
C TYR A 188 3.48 -8.55 -8.84
N ASP A 189 4.63 -8.55 -9.52
CA ASP A 189 4.70 -8.97 -10.94
C ASP A 189 4.29 -10.44 -11.07
N LEU A 190 4.83 -11.32 -10.23
CA LEU A 190 4.49 -12.74 -10.21
C LEU A 190 3.01 -12.97 -9.83
N ILE A 191 2.51 -12.23 -8.82
CA ILE A 191 1.10 -12.28 -8.40
C ILE A 191 0.20 -11.85 -9.57
N TYR A 192 0.45 -10.68 -10.14
CA TYR A 192 -0.29 -10.14 -11.28
C TYR A 192 -0.28 -11.12 -12.44
N ASN A 193 0.86 -11.76 -12.71
CA ASN A 193 0.98 -12.78 -13.77
C ASN A 193 0.11 -14.02 -13.51
N TYR A 194 -0.02 -14.50 -12.27
CA TYR A 194 -0.92 -15.61 -11.92
C TYR A 194 -2.41 -15.27 -12.06
N ILE A 195 -2.81 -14.02 -11.82
CA ILE A 195 -4.22 -13.61 -11.94
C ILE A 195 -4.75 -13.93 -13.34
N THR A 196 -5.85 -14.68 -13.42
CA THR A 196 -6.35 -15.24 -14.68
C THR A 196 -7.28 -14.27 -15.41
N ALA A 197 -8.21 -13.65 -14.67
CA ALA A 197 -8.98 -12.50 -15.15
C ALA A 197 -8.27 -11.23 -14.65
N LYS A 198 -7.49 -10.57 -15.51
CA LYS A 198 -6.76 -9.35 -15.12
C LYS A 198 -7.76 -8.26 -14.68
N PRO A 199 -7.44 -7.46 -13.66
CA PRO A 199 -8.27 -6.32 -13.26
C PRO A 199 -8.50 -5.36 -14.44
N GLU A 200 -9.71 -4.80 -14.55
CA GLU A 200 -10.05 -3.85 -15.61
C GLU A 200 -9.39 -2.50 -15.35
N LEU A 201 -8.54 -2.06 -16.28
CA LEU A 201 -7.85 -0.77 -16.22
C LEU A 201 -8.57 0.29 -17.04
N THR A 202 -8.63 1.52 -16.52
CA THR A 202 -9.00 2.70 -17.31
C THR A 202 -7.84 3.14 -18.21
N GLU A 203 -8.07 4.05 -19.17
CA GLU A 203 -7.00 4.62 -19.98
C GLU A 203 -6.04 5.56 -19.20
N PHE A 204 -6.37 5.88 -17.94
CA PHE A 204 -5.59 6.73 -17.04
C PHE A 204 -4.69 5.92 -16.09
N GLU A 205 -4.77 4.60 -16.13
CA GLU A 205 -4.03 3.72 -15.23
C GLU A 205 -3.31 2.60 -15.99
N THR A 206 -2.30 2.08 -15.33
CA THR A 206 -1.42 1.04 -15.82
C THR A 206 -1.40 -0.13 -14.84
N LYS A 207 -0.70 -1.21 -15.22
CA LYS A 207 -0.45 -2.34 -14.34
C LYS A 207 0.15 -1.91 -12.99
N ASP A 208 1.03 -0.91 -12.99
CA ASP A 208 1.78 -0.47 -11.82
C ASP A 208 0.83 0.10 -10.73
N ASN A 209 -0.26 0.80 -11.13
CA ASN A 209 -1.28 1.30 -10.20
C ASN A 209 -2.03 0.14 -9.50
N VAL A 210 -2.27 -0.96 -10.21
CA VAL A 210 -2.88 -2.18 -9.64
C VAL A 210 -1.92 -2.90 -8.69
N GLU A 211 -0.62 -2.96 -9.00
CA GLU A 211 0.39 -3.54 -8.09
C GLU A 211 0.57 -2.70 -6.81
N ASN A 212 0.52 -1.37 -6.91
CA ASN A 212 0.53 -0.47 -5.76
C ASN A 212 -0.75 -0.60 -4.91
N TYR A 213 -1.92 -0.74 -5.54
CA TYR A 213 -3.17 -1.06 -4.84
C TYR A 213 -3.04 -2.38 -4.07
N MET A 214 -2.53 -3.45 -4.71
CA MET A 214 -2.26 -4.73 -4.04
C MET A 214 -1.36 -4.55 -2.83
N ARG A 215 -0.23 -3.86 -2.98
CA ARG A 215 0.73 -3.54 -1.92
C ARG A 215 0.08 -2.77 -0.76
N THR A 216 -0.84 -1.86 -1.05
CA THR A 216 -1.55 -1.06 -0.05
C THR A 216 -2.57 -1.90 0.72
N VAL A 217 -3.29 -2.80 0.03
CA VAL A 217 -4.28 -3.70 0.65
C VAL A 217 -3.60 -4.74 1.57
N VAL A 218 -2.42 -5.23 1.19
CA VAL A 218 -1.64 -6.20 1.99
C VAL A 218 -0.55 -5.57 2.85
N ALA A 219 -0.53 -4.24 2.99
CA ALA A 219 0.45 -3.53 3.81
C ALA A 219 0.43 -4.07 5.25
N ASP A 220 1.61 -4.41 5.76
CA ASP A 220 1.86 -5.01 7.07
C ASP A 220 1.06 -6.32 7.37
N ALA A 221 0.56 -7.00 6.33
CA ALA A 221 -0.23 -8.23 6.44
C ALA A 221 0.62 -9.50 6.31
N ASP A 222 0.48 -10.43 7.27
CA ASP A 222 0.88 -11.83 7.05
C ASP A 222 -0.13 -12.51 6.10
N VAL A 223 0.17 -12.53 4.80
CA VAL A 223 -0.73 -13.14 3.81
C VAL A 223 -0.72 -14.66 3.95
N CYS A 224 -1.91 -15.22 4.21
CA CYS A 224 -2.15 -16.63 4.47
C CYS A 224 -3.13 -17.23 3.45
N TYR A 225 -3.29 -18.56 3.46
CA TYR A 225 -4.31 -19.25 2.67
C TYR A 225 -5.11 -20.25 3.51
N GLU A 226 -6.38 -20.45 3.15
CA GLU A 226 -7.27 -21.44 3.76
C GLU A 226 -7.90 -22.33 2.68
N GLU A 227 -8.06 -23.63 2.96
CA GLU A 227 -8.65 -24.59 2.02
C GLU A 227 -10.19 -24.52 2.00
N ILE A 228 -10.76 -24.30 0.82
CA ILE A 228 -12.21 -24.17 0.65
C ILE A 228 -12.86 -25.55 0.72
N GLN A 229 -13.74 -25.72 1.72
CA GLN A 229 -14.47 -26.97 1.92
C GLN A 229 -15.78 -27.02 1.10
N PRO A 230 -16.21 -28.21 0.63
CA PRO A 230 -15.51 -29.49 0.75
C PRO A 230 -14.31 -29.57 -0.20
N PHE A 231 -13.22 -30.17 0.28
CA PHE A 231 -12.01 -30.42 -0.51
C PHE A 231 -12.32 -31.17 -1.81
N ASN A 232 -11.59 -30.83 -2.88
CA ASN A 232 -11.70 -31.46 -4.18
C ASN A 232 -10.32 -31.96 -4.66
N GLU A 233 -10.18 -33.27 -4.88
CA GLU A 233 -8.92 -33.91 -5.27
C GLU A 233 -8.46 -33.63 -6.72
N GLU A 234 -9.33 -33.08 -7.56
CA GLU A 234 -9.07 -32.77 -8.97
C GLU A 234 -8.81 -31.28 -9.19
N PHE A 235 -9.59 -30.42 -8.52
CA PHE A 235 -9.51 -28.97 -8.54
C PHE A 235 -9.63 -28.38 -7.11
N PRO A 236 -8.60 -28.54 -6.25
CA PRO A 236 -8.61 -27.97 -4.92
C PRO A 236 -8.57 -26.45 -5.00
N ARG A 237 -9.35 -25.80 -4.14
CA ARG A 237 -9.52 -24.34 -4.12
C ARG A 237 -9.15 -23.79 -2.75
N TYR A 238 -8.57 -22.60 -2.77
CA TYR A 238 -8.05 -21.92 -1.59
C TYR A 238 -8.49 -20.46 -1.60
N TYR A 239 -8.90 -19.94 -0.44
CA TYR A 239 -8.95 -18.49 -0.24
C TYR A 239 -7.55 -18.01 0.12
N ILE A 240 -7.17 -16.84 -0.41
CA ILE A 240 -6.01 -16.06 0.07
C ILE A 240 -6.57 -14.96 0.96
N SER A 241 -5.97 -14.75 2.12
CA SER A 241 -6.43 -13.78 3.12
C SER A 241 -5.27 -12.97 3.69
N GLY A 242 -5.52 -11.69 3.98
CA GLY A 242 -4.58 -10.77 4.62
C GLY A 242 -5.34 -9.69 5.39
N ASN A 243 -4.78 -9.18 6.48
CA ASN A 243 -5.43 -8.20 7.36
C ASN A 243 -6.86 -8.58 7.83
N GLY A 244 -7.17 -9.88 7.88
CA GLY A 244 -8.50 -10.40 8.24
C GLY A 244 -9.54 -10.42 7.12
N TYR A 245 -9.18 -10.01 5.91
CA TYR A 245 -10.05 -9.99 4.72
C TYR A 245 -9.64 -11.08 3.72
N ILE A 246 -10.61 -11.58 2.94
CA ILE A 246 -10.33 -12.48 1.81
C ILE A 246 -9.94 -11.63 0.60
N LEU A 247 -8.72 -11.85 0.11
CA LEU A 247 -8.10 -11.13 -1.00
C LEU A 247 -8.37 -11.79 -2.36
N GLY A 248 -8.77 -13.07 -2.38
CA GLY A 248 -9.05 -13.78 -3.62
C GLY A 248 -9.21 -15.28 -3.46
N GLN A 249 -9.44 -15.95 -4.58
CA GLN A 249 -9.60 -17.40 -4.68
C GLN A 249 -8.64 -17.98 -5.74
N VAL A 250 -7.89 -19.02 -5.35
CA VAL A 250 -7.03 -19.81 -6.26
C VAL A 250 -7.64 -21.20 -6.45
N GLU A 251 -7.72 -21.65 -7.70
CA GLU A 251 -7.93 -23.05 -8.10
C GLU A 251 -6.62 -23.61 -8.66
N LEU A 252 -6.21 -24.78 -8.17
CA LEU A 252 -5.07 -25.52 -8.70
C LEU A 252 -5.52 -26.71 -9.53
N ARG A 253 -4.72 -27.10 -10.53
CA ARG A 253 -4.89 -28.36 -11.28
C ARG A 253 -3.58 -29.11 -11.43
N LYS A 254 -3.67 -30.41 -11.69
CA LYS A 254 -2.53 -31.27 -12.03
C LYS A 254 -2.15 -31.02 -13.49
N ASP A 255 -0.89 -30.70 -13.76
CA ASP A 255 -0.35 -30.59 -15.12
C ASP A 255 -0.36 -31.99 -15.77
N PRO A 256 -1.08 -32.21 -16.89
CA PRO A 256 -1.16 -33.53 -17.52
C PRO A 256 0.14 -33.95 -18.23
N ASN A 257 1.07 -33.02 -18.47
CA ASN A 257 2.30 -33.24 -19.22
C ASN A 257 3.55 -33.22 -18.32
N LYS A 258 3.45 -32.70 -17.09
CA LYS A 258 4.57 -32.50 -16.18
C LYS A 258 4.43 -33.35 -14.91
N PHE A 259 5.40 -34.22 -14.71
CA PHE A 259 5.49 -35.09 -13.54
C PHE A 259 6.83 -34.91 -12.83
N ALA A 260 6.82 -34.97 -11.51
CA ALA A 260 8.04 -35.04 -10.71
C ALA A 260 8.64 -36.47 -10.75
N LYS A 261 9.71 -36.68 -9.96
CA LYS A 261 10.26 -38.02 -9.70
C LYS A 261 9.13 -38.95 -9.22
N TYR A 262 9.25 -40.25 -9.52
CA TYR A 262 8.23 -41.28 -9.23
C TYR A 262 6.86 -41.08 -9.90
N LYS A 263 6.74 -40.17 -10.88
CA LYS A 263 5.50 -39.82 -11.59
C LYS A 263 4.44 -39.14 -10.73
N PHE A 264 4.84 -38.49 -9.64
CA PHE A 264 3.92 -37.63 -8.90
C PHE A 264 3.47 -36.44 -9.77
N PRO A 265 2.19 -36.03 -9.69
CA PRO A 265 1.68 -34.90 -10.46
C PRO A 265 2.31 -33.60 -9.99
N VAL A 266 2.54 -32.65 -10.89
CA VAL A 266 2.90 -31.28 -10.54
C VAL A 266 1.63 -30.42 -10.58
N TRP A 267 1.42 -29.58 -9.57
CA TRP A 267 0.30 -28.64 -9.55
C TRP A 267 0.67 -27.32 -10.21
N TYR A 268 -0.31 -26.65 -10.79
CA TYR A 268 -0.21 -25.30 -11.32
C TYR A 268 -1.48 -24.51 -11.01
N VAL A 269 -1.36 -23.18 -10.97
CA VAL A 269 -2.50 -22.26 -10.84
C VAL A 269 -3.31 -22.31 -12.13
N SER A 270 -4.53 -22.85 -12.07
CA SER A 270 -5.43 -22.94 -13.23
C SER A 270 -6.44 -21.80 -13.29
N ASN A 271 -6.79 -21.24 -12.13
CA ASN A 271 -7.50 -19.98 -12.03
C ASN A 271 -7.01 -19.24 -10.77
N PHE A 272 -6.76 -17.94 -10.89
CA PHE A 272 -6.63 -17.05 -9.75
C PHE A 272 -7.49 -15.83 -10.00
N GLU A 273 -8.51 -15.69 -9.16
CA GLU A 273 -9.42 -14.57 -9.10
C GLU A 273 -9.02 -13.73 -7.89
N PHE A 274 -8.45 -12.56 -8.12
CA PHE A 274 -8.07 -11.62 -7.06
C PHE A 274 -9.16 -10.57 -6.92
N TYR A 275 -9.61 -10.33 -5.68
CA TYR A 275 -10.73 -9.47 -5.36
C TYR A 275 -10.27 -8.01 -5.26
N THR A 276 -10.00 -7.42 -6.42
CA THR A 276 -9.78 -5.97 -6.59
C THR A 276 -11.10 -5.24 -6.83
N GLU A 277 -11.32 -4.14 -6.12
CA GLU A 277 -12.35 -3.15 -6.45
C GLU A 277 -11.67 -1.79 -6.60
N ALA A 278 -11.90 -1.12 -7.72
CA ALA A 278 -11.35 0.20 -8.01
C ALA A 278 -12.22 1.27 -7.31
N GLN A 279 -11.74 1.78 -6.18
CA GLN A 279 -12.55 2.57 -5.24
C GLN A 279 -12.49 4.09 -5.48
N HIS A 280 -11.56 4.57 -6.31
CA HIS A 280 -11.36 5.99 -6.52
C HIS A 280 -12.11 6.53 -7.75
N SER A 281 -12.46 7.80 -7.67
CA SER A 281 -13.08 8.57 -8.74
C SER A 281 -12.61 10.03 -8.66
N ALA A 282 -12.73 10.74 -9.78
CA ALA A 282 -12.49 12.17 -9.86
C ALA A 282 -13.71 12.88 -10.45
N ILE A 283 -14.20 13.90 -9.74
CA ILE A 283 -15.10 14.91 -10.29
C ILE A 283 -14.25 16.17 -10.46
N ILE A 284 -14.18 16.70 -11.68
CA ILE A 284 -13.28 17.83 -11.99
C ILE A 284 -14.10 18.94 -12.64
N GLU A 285 -14.04 20.16 -12.10
CA GLU A 285 -14.73 21.33 -12.62
C GLU A 285 -13.73 22.41 -13.05
N VAL A 286 -13.77 22.77 -14.33
CA VAL A 286 -12.84 23.73 -14.95
C VAL A 286 -13.59 24.63 -15.95
N PRO A 287 -13.05 25.80 -16.32
CA PRO A 287 -13.57 26.60 -17.42
C PRO A 287 -13.68 25.81 -18.73
N ASP A 288 -14.75 26.06 -19.51
CA ASP A 288 -15.08 25.28 -20.73
C ASP A 288 -13.93 25.26 -21.77
N ASN A 289 -13.09 26.30 -21.78
CA ASN A 289 -11.95 26.48 -22.67
C ASN A 289 -10.61 25.88 -22.17
N TYR A 290 -10.57 25.27 -20.98
CA TYR A 290 -9.36 24.62 -20.44
C TYR A 290 -9.24 23.17 -20.93
N SER A 291 -8.01 22.63 -20.97
CA SER A 291 -7.75 21.19 -21.12
C SER A 291 -7.31 20.59 -19.78
N VAL A 292 -7.65 19.32 -19.55
CA VAL A 292 -7.35 18.61 -18.30
C VAL A 292 -6.72 17.27 -18.64
N SER A 293 -5.79 16.81 -17.82
CA SER A 293 -5.24 15.45 -17.85
C SER A 293 -5.33 14.78 -16.49
N ILE A 294 -5.51 13.46 -16.50
CA ILE A 294 -5.38 12.57 -15.34
C ILE A 294 -4.15 11.69 -15.56
N ASN A 295 -3.25 11.63 -14.59
CA ASN A 295 -2.03 10.81 -14.64
C ASN A 295 -1.21 11.03 -15.95
N GLY A 296 -1.19 12.26 -16.46
CA GLY A 296 -0.54 12.64 -17.72
C GLY A 296 -1.30 12.30 -19.01
N VAL A 297 -2.47 11.67 -18.94
CA VAL A 297 -3.33 11.36 -20.09
C VAL A 297 -4.44 12.40 -20.21
N ALA A 298 -4.55 13.04 -21.39
CA ALA A 298 -5.52 14.11 -21.62
C ALA A 298 -6.97 13.59 -21.66
N LEU A 299 -7.86 14.24 -20.91
CA LEU A 299 -9.29 13.90 -20.88
C LEU A 299 -9.98 14.27 -22.19
N SER A 300 -10.70 13.30 -22.74
CA SER A 300 -11.58 13.50 -23.88
C SER A 300 -12.93 14.10 -23.47
N ASP A 301 -13.67 14.56 -24.46
CA ASP A 301 -15.03 15.08 -24.30
C ASP A 301 -16.05 14.01 -23.84
N GLU A 302 -15.69 12.73 -23.89
CA GLU A 302 -16.56 11.59 -23.51
C GLU A 302 -16.76 11.51 -21.99
N TYR A 303 -15.81 12.01 -21.20
CA TYR A 303 -15.87 12.06 -19.74
C TYR A 303 -16.65 13.28 -19.20
N VAL A 304 -17.17 14.15 -20.07
CA VAL A 304 -17.87 15.36 -19.67
C VAL A 304 -19.32 15.06 -19.31
N THR A 305 -19.65 15.19 -18.02
CA THR A 305 -21.00 14.96 -17.49
C THR A 305 -21.90 16.19 -17.56
N LYS A 306 -21.31 17.40 -17.55
CA LYS A 306 -22.03 18.69 -17.69
C LYS A 306 -21.16 19.68 -18.45
N LYS A 307 -21.79 20.49 -19.32
CA LYS A 307 -21.19 21.59 -20.09
C LYS A 307 -22.00 22.86 -19.92
N ASN A 308 -21.41 24.02 -20.21
CA ASN A 308 -22.08 25.32 -20.14
C ASN A 308 -22.66 25.61 -18.73
N ILE A 309 -21.97 25.20 -17.67
CA ILE A 309 -22.38 25.51 -16.28
C ILE A 309 -22.17 27.03 -16.09
N PRO A 310 -23.23 27.81 -15.82
CA PRO A 310 -23.08 29.24 -15.61
C PRO A 310 -22.44 29.51 -14.25
N LEU A 311 -21.55 30.49 -14.20
CA LEU A 311 -21.02 31.02 -12.95
C LEU A 311 -22.12 31.82 -12.22
N GLU A 312 -22.22 31.70 -10.89
CA GLU A 312 -23.17 32.50 -10.09
C GLU A 312 -22.95 34.01 -10.30
N ALA A 313 -21.70 34.42 -10.49
CA ALA A 313 -21.32 35.80 -10.79
C ALA A 313 -21.99 36.36 -12.06
N GLN A 314 -22.44 35.52 -13.00
CA GLN A 314 -23.10 35.95 -14.24
C GLN A 314 -24.33 36.82 -13.96
N ASP A 315 -25.02 36.59 -12.84
CA ASP A 315 -26.19 37.38 -12.43
C ASP A 315 -25.87 38.87 -12.24
N TYR A 316 -24.65 39.21 -11.82
CA TYR A 316 -24.18 40.59 -11.65
C TYR A 316 -23.69 41.25 -12.96
N TYR A 317 -23.58 40.48 -14.04
CA TYR A 317 -23.13 40.96 -15.36
C TYR A 317 -24.19 40.85 -16.47
N LYS A 318 -25.39 40.29 -16.21
CA LYS A 318 -26.39 39.90 -17.22
C LYS A 318 -26.61 40.92 -18.35
N ASP A 319 -26.69 42.20 -18.02
CA ASP A 319 -26.99 43.28 -18.98
C ASP A 319 -25.74 43.88 -19.66
N TYR A 320 -24.54 43.45 -19.24
CA TYR A 320 -23.27 44.11 -19.54
C TYR A 320 -22.22 43.17 -20.17
N ALA A 321 -22.09 41.93 -19.70
CA ALA A 321 -21.12 40.95 -20.19
C ALA A 321 -21.61 39.50 -20.06
N THR A 322 -21.17 38.66 -21.00
CA THR A 322 -21.25 37.19 -20.88
C THR A 322 -19.95 36.66 -20.29
N LEU A 323 -20.05 35.97 -19.16
CA LEU A 323 -18.93 35.30 -18.50
C LEU A 323 -18.61 33.96 -19.17
N PRO A 324 -17.39 33.41 -19.00
CA PRO A 324 -17.14 32.02 -19.35
C PRO A 324 -18.02 31.08 -18.53
N THR A 325 -18.28 29.91 -19.08
CA THR A 325 -18.96 28.79 -18.43
C THR A 325 -17.96 27.72 -18.01
N MET A 326 -18.36 26.85 -17.08
CA MET A 326 -17.59 25.70 -16.62
C MET A 326 -18.09 24.39 -17.24
N LYS A 327 -17.21 23.39 -17.32
CA LYS A 327 -17.54 21.98 -17.58
C LYS A 327 -17.15 21.12 -16.41
N ARG A 328 -17.87 20.01 -16.25
CA ARG A 328 -17.60 18.98 -15.24
C ARG A 328 -17.28 17.64 -15.87
N PHE A 329 -16.07 17.16 -15.64
CA PHE A 329 -15.66 15.79 -15.94
C PHE A 329 -16.02 14.85 -14.79
N LYS A 330 -16.21 13.57 -15.11
CA LYS A 330 -16.29 12.49 -14.13
C LYS A 330 -15.51 11.28 -14.65
N VAL A 331 -14.57 10.80 -13.86
CA VAL A 331 -13.84 9.53 -14.08
C VAL A 331 -14.05 8.65 -12.86
N GLU A 332 -14.31 7.37 -13.08
CA GLU A 332 -14.62 6.36 -12.06
C GLU A 332 -13.76 5.12 -12.27
N ASN A 333 -13.79 4.21 -11.30
CA ASN A 333 -13.07 2.94 -11.31
C ASN A 333 -11.55 3.11 -11.42
N LEU A 334 -10.99 4.00 -10.60
CA LEU A 334 -9.54 4.15 -10.44
C LEU A 334 -9.05 3.36 -9.21
N TYR A 335 -7.89 2.71 -9.35
CA TYR A 335 -7.21 1.97 -8.28
C TYR A 335 -6.40 2.87 -7.34
N GLU A 336 -5.92 4.01 -7.83
CA GLU A 336 -5.22 5.02 -7.03
C GLU A 336 -5.96 6.37 -7.01
N ARG A 337 -5.56 7.26 -6.10
CA ARG A 337 -6.01 8.66 -6.15
C ARG A 337 -5.34 9.33 -7.36
N PRO A 338 -6.11 9.87 -8.32
CA PRO A 338 -5.54 10.45 -9.54
C PRO A 338 -4.75 11.72 -9.29
N GLU A 339 -3.64 11.88 -10.02
CA GLU A 339 -2.98 13.16 -10.23
C GLU A 339 -3.71 13.92 -11.35
N ILE A 340 -4.10 15.17 -11.08
CA ILE A 340 -4.89 15.99 -12.00
C ILE A 340 -4.15 17.27 -12.32
N THR A 341 -3.93 17.51 -13.60
CA THR A 341 -3.33 18.73 -14.15
C THR A 341 -4.31 19.41 -15.09
N ALA A 342 -4.38 20.73 -15.05
CA ALA A 342 -5.20 21.52 -15.97
C ALA A 342 -4.34 22.60 -16.64
N TYR A 343 -4.74 22.97 -17.85
CA TYR A 343 -4.09 23.99 -18.65
C TYR A 343 -5.12 25.00 -19.15
N ASP A 344 -4.75 26.27 -19.11
CA ASP A 344 -5.56 27.38 -19.62
C ASP A 344 -5.69 27.36 -21.16
N ASN A 345 -6.42 28.32 -21.72
CA ASN A 345 -6.59 28.46 -23.17
C ASN A 345 -5.33 28.93 -23.93
N GLN A 346 -4.24 29.23 -23.23
CA GLN A 346 -2.93 29.57 -23.78
C GLN A 346 -1.96 28.38 -23.70
N GLY A 347 -2.32 27.30 -23.01
CA GLY A 347 -1.49 26.14 -22.74
C GLY A 347 -0.60 26.28 -21.50
N SER A 348 -0.85 27.27 -20.65
CA SER A 348 -0.18 27.43 -19.35
C SER A 348 -0.81 26.50 -18.33
N GLU A 349 0.00 25.79 -17.55
CA GLU A 349 -0.49 24.97 -16.45
C GLU A 349 -1.10 25.84 -15.34
N VAL A 350 -2.24 25.41 -14.79
CA VAL A 350 -2.94 26.07 -13.68
C VAL A 350 -3.08 25.12 -12.50
N GLU A 351 -2.94 25.65 -11.29
CA GLU A 351 -3.08 24.88 -10.06
C GLU A 351 -4.52 24.34 -9.91
N VAL A 352 -4.66 23.03 -9.72
CA VAL A 352 -5.95 22.39 -9.45
C VAL A 352 -6.03 22.08 -7.97
N THR A 353 -7.03 22.62 -7.30
CA THR A 353 -7.23 22.42 -5.85
C THR A 353 -8.30 21.38 -5.60
N PHE A 354 -8.15 20.57 -4.54
CA PHE A 354 -9.18 19.59 -4.15
C PHE A 354 -10.02 20.11 -2.99
N ASN A 355 -11.31 20.29 -3.25
CA ASN A 355 -12.27 20.74 -2.25
C ASN A 355 -12.79 19.53 -1.45
N GLU A 356 -12.23 19.31 -0.25
CA GLU A 356 -12.58 18.17 0.61
C GLU A 356 -14.08 18.14 1.01
N SER A 357 -14.77 19.27 1.01
CA SER A 357 -16.20 19.34 1.37
C SER A 357 -17.12 18.91 0.24
N THR A 358 -16.73 19.13 -1.02
CA THR A 358 -17.53 18.77 -2.21
C THR A 358 -17.04 17.50 -2.90
N GLY A 359 -15.80 17.09 -2.65
CA GLY A 359 -15.12 16.00 -3.38
C GLY A 359 -14.74 16.36 -4.81
N VAL A 360 -14.65 17.65 -5.14
CA VAL A 360 -14.40 18.16 -6.49
C VAL A 360 -12.98 18.73 -6.61
N TYR A 361 -12.34 18.45 -7.74
CA TYR A 361 -11.11 19.10 -8.16
C TYR A 361 -11.47 20.35 -8.98
N GLU A 362 -11.05 21.52 -8.52
CA GLU A 362 -11.47 22.83 -9.02
C GLU A 362 -10.24 23.59 -9.56
N ALA A 363 -10.29 24.02 -10.83
CA ALA A 363 -9.29 24.90 -11.42
C ALA A 363 -9.77 26.37 -11.37
N PRO A 364 -8.90 27.34 -11.06
CA PRO A 364 -9.28 28.74 -10.98
C PRO A 364 -9.66 29.29 -12.36
N LEU A 365 -10.57 30.26 -12.34
CA LEU A 365 -10.82 31.17 -13.45
C LEU A 365 -9.54 31.98 -13.77
N GLY A 366 -9.48 32.58 -14.96
CA GLY A 366 -8.26 33.09 -15.57
C GLY A 366 -7.35 33.89 -14.61
N THR A 367 -6.05 33.63 -14.68
CA THR A 367 -5.06 34.21 -13.76
C THR A 367 -4.36 35.47 -14.30
N TYR A 368 -4.55 35.78 -15.59
CA TYR A 368 -3.86 36.87 -16.27
C TYR A 368 -4.81 37.92 -16.86
N LEU A 369 -4.53 39.18 -16.55
CA LEU A 369 -5.10 40.37 -17.19
C LEU A 369 -3.99 41.42 -17.32
N GLU A 370 -3.84 42.02 -18.50
CA GLU A 370 -2.75 42.97 -18.80
C GLU A 370 -2.80 44.19 -17.87
N ASP A 371 -3.99 44.81 -17.74
CA ASP A 371 -4.22 45.98 -16.88
C ASP A 371 -4.90 45.58 -15.54
N ALA A 372 -4.37 44.54 -14.89
CA ALA A 372 -4.91 44.07 -13.60
C ALA A 372 -4.84 45.14 -12.50
N ASP A 373 -3.78 45.96 -12.48
CA ASP A 373 -3.58 46.95 -11.44
C ASP A 373 -4.51 48.17 -11.61
N ASP A 374 -4.80 48.59 -12.84
CA ASP A 374 -5.84 49.60 -13.14
C ASP A 374 -7.22 49.21 -12.57
N ALA A 375 -7.58 47.92 -12.65
CA ALA A 375 -8.84 47.41 -12.10
C ALA A 375 -8.84 47.43 -10.56
N LYS A 376 -7.70 47.08 -9.93
CA LYS A 376 -7.53 47.09 -8.47
C LYS A 376 -7.52 48.51 -7.90
N GLU A 377 -6.79 49.43 -8.53
CA GLU A 377 -6.78 50.85 -8.15
C GLU A 377 -8.16 51.48 -8.29
N PHE A 378 -8.89 51.17 -9.38
CA PHE A 378 -10.28 51.59 -9.54
C PHE A 378 -11.19 51.05 -8.43
N ALA A 379 -11.08 49.76 -8.09
CA ALA A 379 -11.87 49.13 -7.03
C ALA A 379 -11.58 49.74 -5.65
N ILE A 380 -10.31 49.94 -5.30
CA ILE A 380 -9.89 50.60 -4.04
C ILE A 380 -10.52 51.99 -3.99
N LYS A 381 -10.32 52.81 -5.02
CA LYS A 381 -10.81 54.19 -5.05
C LYS A 381 -12.34 54.27 -4.97
N LEU A 382 -13.05 53.36 -5.63
CA LEU A 382 -14.50 53.21 -5.52
C LEU A 382 -14.93 52.85 -4.10
N ILE A 383 -14.34 51.82 -3.48
CA ILE A 383 -14.75 51.39 -2.13
C ILE A 383 -14.41 52.48 -1.10
N SER A 384 -13.30 53.19 -1.23
CA SER A 384 -12.94 54.34 -0.38
C SER A 384 -13.92 55.52 -0.52
N ASP A 385 -14.29 55.90 -1.75
CA ASP A 385 -15.32 56.92 -1.99
C ASP A 385 -16.72 56.46 -1.54
N TYR A 386 -17.03 55.16 -1.68
CA TYR A 386 -18.29 54.55 -1.25
C TYR A 386 -18.45 54.53 0.28
N THR A 387 -17.38 54.17 1.00
CA THR A 387 -17.34 54.20 2.46
C THR A 387 -17.51 55.64 2.97
N ASN A 388 -16.81 56.60 2.38
CA ASN A 388 -16.96 58.02 2.71
C ASN A 388 -18.34 58.59 2.28
N TYR A 389 -19.00 58.00 1.28
CA TYR A 389 -20.36 58.38 0.89
C TYR A 389 -21.39 57.96 1.95
N ILE A 390 -21.25 56.77 2.53
CA ILE A 390 -22.09 56.29 3.64
C ILE A 390 -21.93 57.20 4.87
N SER A 391 -20.70 57.56 5.24
CA SER A 391 -20.43 58.48 6.37
C SER A 391 -20.74 59.94 6.06
N GLY A 392 -20.94 60.30 4.79
CA GLY A 392 -21.34 61.64 4.36
C GLY A 392 -20.20 62.63 4.13
N ASP A 393 -18.94 62.15 4.09
CA ASP A 393 -17.72 62.95 3.88
C ASP A 393 -17.47 63.34 2.41
N VAL A 394 -18.17 62.73 1.45
CA VAL A 394 -18.13 63.09 0.02
C VAL A 394 -19.47 63.60 -0.51
N PRO A 395 -19.49 64.38 -1.62
CA PRO A 395 -20.71 64.87 -2.24
C PRO A 395 -21.64 63.76 -2.75
N ASP A 396 -22.94 64.08 -2.82
CA ASP A 396 -24.01 63.17 -3.22
C ASP A 396 -23.79 62.49 -4.59
N ASN A 397 -23.07 63.16 -5.50
CA ASN A 397 -22.77 62.70 -6.86
C ASN A 397 -21.35 62.10 -7.01
N ALA A 398 -20.61 61.86 -5.92
CA ALA A 398 -19.25 61.32 -5.98
C ALA A 398 -19.19 59.95 -6.67
N LEU A 399 -20.26 59.16 -6.57
CA LEU A 399 -20.32 57.79 -7.08
C LEU A 399 -20.80 57.67 -8.53
N ASP A 400 -21.41 58.71 -9.11
CA ASP A 400 -22.01 58.70 -10.46
C ASP A 400 -21.04 58.21 -11.56
N ASN A 401 -19.76 58.55 -11.42
CA ASN A 401 -18.74 58.23 -12.43
C ASN A 401 -18.14 56.82 -12.27
N TYR A 402 -18.42 56.10 -11.18
CA TYR A 402 -17.92 54.74 -11.01
C TYR A 402 -18.87 53.68 -11.57
N PHE A 403 -20.18 53.88 -11.43
CA PHE A 403 -21.16 52.91 -11.90
C PHE A 403 -21.49 53.08 -13.38
N ILE A 404 -22.06 52.03 -13.96
CA ILE A 404 -22.64 52.09 -15.31
C ILE A 404 -23.86 53.04 -15.27
N PRO A 405 -23.99 53.98 -16.21
CA PRO A 405 -25.15 54.85 -16.30
C PRO A 405 -26.47 54.06 -16.33
N GLU A 406 -27.48 54.55 -15.63
CA GLU A 406 -28.82 53.92 -15.53
C GLU A 406 -28.85 52.52 -14.87
N SER A 407 -27.75 52.04 -14.30
CA SER A 407 -27.73 50.79 -13.52
C SER A 407 -28.58 50.87 -12.24
N ASP A 408 -29.20 49.75 -11.86
CA ASP A 408 -30.01 49.64 -10.64
C ASP A 408 -29.22 50.04 -9.37
N MET A 409 -27.94 49.69 -9.28
CA MET A 409 -27.11 50.07 -8.14
C MET A 409 -26.92 51.59 -8.06
N LEU A 410 -26.69 52.27 -9.18
CA LEU A 410 -26.59 53.73 -9.22
C LEU A 410 -27.94 54.39 -8.87
N TYR A 411 -29.06 53.83 -9.32
CA TYR A 411 -30.39 54.29 -8.91
C TYR A 411 -30.61 54.14 -7.40
N LEU A 412 -30.20 53.01 -6.80
CA LEU A 412 -30.31 52.78 -5.36
C LEU A 412 -29.42 53.74 -4.54
N ILE A 413 -28.20 54.01 -5.01
CA ILE A 413 -27.31 55.03 -4.44
C ILE A 413 -27.99 56.41 -4.49
N ASN A 414 -28.40 56.85 -5.69
CA ASN A 414 -28.95 58.19 -5.90
C ASN A 414 -30.35 58.39 -5.30
N SER A 415 -31.07 57.30 -4.97
CA SER A 415 -32.28 57.36 -4.15
C SER A 415 -32.03 57.72 -2.67
N GLY A 416 -30.76 57.78 -2.24
CA GLY A 416 -30.36 58.05 -0.85
C GLY A 416 -30.64 56.90 0.11
N THR A 417 -30.97 55.70 -0.41
CA THR A 417 -31.41 54.55 0.42
C THR A 417 -30.32 54.07 1.38
N TYR A 418 -29.04 54.16 0.97
CA TYR A 418 -27.88 53.76 1.78
C TYR A 418 -27.38 54.84 2.75
N ARG A 419 -27.71 56.13 2.52
CA ARG A 419 -27.22 57.26 3.33
C ARG A 419 -28.08 57.49 4.58
N ARG A 420 -28.14 56.49 5.46
CA ARG A 420 -29.01 56.50 6.65
C ARG A 420 -28.22 56.44 7.95
N PHE A 421 -28.29 57.55 8.70
CA PHE A 421 -27.83 57.67 10.10
C PHE A 421 -26.35 57.31 10.34
N PHE A 422 -25.44 58.10 9.77
CA PHE A 422 -24.03 58.09 10.22
C PHE A 422 -23.87 58.83 11.56
N ASN A 423 -22.92 58.39 12.38
CA ASN A 423 -22.57 59.07 13.63
C ASN A 423 -21.90 60.40 13.34
N SER A 424 -22.30 61.49 14.01
CA SER A 424 -21.68 62.80 13.83
C SER A 424 -20.20 62.81 14.24
N HIS A 425 -19.31 63.03 13.29
CA HIS A 425 -17.85 63.10 13.46
C HIS A 425 -17.29 64.40 12.85
N SER A 426 -16.00 64.65 13.08
CA SER A 426 -15.29 65.85 12.62
C SER A 426 -14.45 65.62 11.35
N LYS A 427 -14.06 64.37 11.10
CA LYS A 427 -13.28 63.92 9.94
C LYS A 427 -13.39 62.40 9.80
N ALA A 428 -13.42 61.89 8.57
CA ALA A 428 -13.03 60.52 8.23
C ALA A 428 -11.63 60.46 7.59
N GLU A 429 -10.90 59.37 7.86
CA GLU A 429 -9.68 58.97 7.15
C GLU A 429 -9.80 57.51 6.72
N ILE A 430 -9.34 57.19 5.50
CA ILE A 430 -9.23 55.82 5.00
C ILE A 430 -7.80 55.34 5.21
N ASN A 431 -7.66 54.14 5.76
CA ASN A 431 -6.40 53.50 6.10
C ASN A 431 -6.40 52.02 5.65
N ASN A 432 -5.22 51.41 5.56
CA ASN A 432 -5.01 49.97 5.35
C ASN A 432 -5.74 49.37 4.12
N GLU A 433 -5.93 50.17 3.06
CA GLU A 433 -6.47 49.76 1.77
C GLU A 433 -5.66 48.60 1.16
N LYS A 434 -6.32 47.47 0.89
CA LYS A 434 -5.72 46.31 0.22
C LYS A 434 -6.77 45.52 -0.56
N VAL A 435 -6.36 44.96 -1.69
CA VAL A 435 -7.15 43.93 -2.38
C VAL A 435 -6.97 42.60 -1.65
N THR A 436 -8.08 41.98 -1.25
CA THR A 436 -8.11 40.68 -0.55
C THR A 436 -8.39 39.52 -1.50
N ASP A 437 -9.08 39.76 -2.61
CA ASP A 437 -9.38 38.78 -3.65
C ASP A 437 -9.50 39.45 -5.03
N PHE A 438 -9.13 38.73 -6.10
CA PHE A 438 -9.13 39.23 -7.47
C PHE A 438 -9.36 38.08 -8.46
N VAL A 439 -10.51 38.07 -9.13
CA VAL A 439 -10.92 37.01 -10.06
C VAL A 439 -11.14 37.59 -11.45
N VAL A 440 -10.42 37.08 -12.45
CA VAL A 440 -10.61 37.47 -13.86
C VAL A 440 -11.54 36.48 -14.55
N TYR A 441 -12.74 36.93 -14.92
CA TYR A 441 -13.66 36.12 -15.71
C TYR A 441 -13.29 36.17 -17.19
N ASN A 442 -12.98 37.36 -17.71
CA ASN A 442 -12.43 37.58 -19.04
C ASN A 442 -11.76 38.96 -19.11
N LYS A 443 -11.25 39.35 -20.28
CA LYS A 443 -10.59 40.66 -20.49
C LYS A 443 -11.44 41.89 -20.14
N ASP A 444 -12.76 41.74 -20.14
CA ASP A 444 -13.72 42.82 -19.95
C ASP A 444 -14.45 42.74 -18.60
N ALA A 445 -14.37 41.63 -17.85
CA ALA A 445 -15.15 41.41 -16.61
C ALA A 445 -14.28 40.80 -15.48
N VAL A 446 -14.22 41.47 -14.33
CA VAL A 446 -13.42 41.05 -13.16
C VAL A 446 -14.13 41.33 -11.84
N PHE A 447 -13.95 40.44 -10.86
CA PHE A 447 -14.34 40.69 -9.46
C PHE A 447 -13.12 41.12 -8.64
N VAL A 448 -13.31 42.12 -7.79
CA VAL A 448 -12.27 42.62 -6.87
C VAL A 448 -12.88 42.76 -5.48
N ARG A 449 -12.26 42.13 -4.47
CA ARG A 449 -12.62 42.34 -3.06
C ARG A 449 -11.60 43.27 -2.40
N VAL A 450 -12.09 44.31 -1.74
CA VAL A 450 -11.26 45.35 -1.11
C VAL A 450 -11.55 45.40 0.38
N TYR A 451 -10.49 45.31 1.17
CA TYR A 451 -10.49 45.63 2.59
C TYR A 451 -9.91 47.02 2.81
N LEU A 452 -10.53 47.81 3.68
CA LEU A 452 -10.00 49.06 4.23
C LEU A 452 -10.50 49.31 5.65
N GLU A 453 -9.87 50.25 6.33
CA GLU A 453 -10.27 50.74 7.65
C GLU A 453 -10.65 52.23 7.56
N GLN A 454 -11.90 52.58 7.86
CA GLN A 454 -12.31 53.97 7.99
C GLN A 454 -12.18 54.41 9.46
N THR A 455 -11.29 55.38 9.73
CA THR A 455 -11.15 56.02 11.03
C THR A 455 -12.00 57.28 11.11
N LEU A 456 -12.95 57.31 12.05
CA LEU A 456 -13.83 58.45 12.32
C LEU A 456 -13.39 59.18 13.58
N TYR A 457 -13.16 60.49 13.48
CA TYR A 457 -12.71 61.35 14.59
C TYR A 457 -13.89 62.06 15.25
N PHE A 458 -14.29 61.63 16.46
CA PHE A 458 -15.43 62.21 17.18
C PHE A 458 -15.04 63.42 18.03
N THR A 459 -16.02 64.31 18.26
CA THR A 459 -15.85 65.61 18.94
C THR A 459 -15.34 65.50 20.40
N ALA A 460 -15.37 64.30 21.00
CA ALA A 460 -14.90 64.02 22.35
C ALA A 460 -13.42 63.62 22.43
N SER A 461 -12.66 63.63 21.32
CA SER A 461 -11.31 63.04 21.18
C SER A 461 -11.29 61.50 21.18
N GLU A 462 -12.44 60.88 20.92
CA GLU A 462 -12.57 59.45 20.69
C GLU A 462 -12.47 59.16 19.18
N THR A 463 -11.88 58.02 18.82
CA THR A 463 -11.78 57.54 17.43
C THR A 463 -12.52 56.21 17.29
N GLY A 464 -13.40 56.11 16.30
CA GLY A 464 -13.96 54.83 15.87
C GLY A 464 -13.22 54.31 14.65
N VAL A 465 -13.02 53.00 14.56
CA VAL A 465 -12.51 52.33 13.35
C VAL A 465 -13.61 51.41 12.84
N ASN A 466 -14.03 51.63 11.59
CA ASN A 466 -14.92 50.75 10.86
C ASN A 466 -14.06 49.90 9.92
N GLU A 467 -14.04 48.58 10.13
CA GLU A 467 -13.49 47.64 9.15
C GLU A 467 -14.50 47.45 8.03
N VAL A 468 -14.06 47.61 6.78
CA VAL A 468 -14.88 47.49 5.57
C VAL A 468 -14.24 46.47 4.66
N ASP A 469 -14.99 45.45 4.28
CA ASP A 469 -14.58 44.41 3.34
C ASP A 469 -15.71 44.21 2.33
N LEU A 470 -15.53 44.69 1.10
CA LEU A 470 -16.58 44.76 0.08
C LEU A 470 -16.09 44.19 -1.25
N GLY A 471 -16.96 43.45 -1.92
CA GLY A 471 -16.75 42.94 -3.28
C GLY A 471 -17.28 43.90 -4.33
N VAL A 472 -16.61 44.01 -5.47
CA VAL A 472 -17.08 44.80 -6.62
C VAL A 472 -16.99 43.97 -7.89
N TYR A 473 -18.08 43.96 -8.66
CA TYR A 473 -18.12 43.40 -10.00
C TYR A 473 -17.84 44.53 -11.00
N LEU A 474 -16.73 44.44 -11.72
CA LEU A 474 -16.24 45.47 -12.64
C LEU A 474 -16.34 45.02 -14.09
N ILE A 475 -16.81 45.92 -14.95
CA ILE A 475 -16.75 45.77 -16.42
C ILE A 475 -15.88 46.86 -17.06
N ARG A 476 -15.13 46.48 -18.09
CA ARG A 476 -14.36 47.38 -18.96
C ARG A 476 -15.28 48.02 -19.99
N THR A 477 -15.22 49.33 -20.13
CA THR A 477 -15.95 50.11 -21.15
C THR A 477 -14.96 50.95 -21.98
N ASP A 478 -15.44 51.57 -23.06
CA ASP A 478 -14.64 52.52 -23.86
C ASP A 478 -14.07 53.69 -23.04
N ASN A 479 -14.65 53.97 -21.87
CA ASN A 479 -14.22 55.03 -20.95
C ASN A 479 -13.49 54.47 -19.70
N GLY A 480 -12.96 53.25 -19.77
CA GLY A 480 -12.30 52.56 -18.65
C GLY A 480 -13.25 51.69 -17.83
N TRP A 481 -12.80 51.27 -16.65
CA TRP A 481 -13.55 50.42 -15.74
C TRP A 481 -14.82 51.10 -15.18
N LYS A 482 -15.86 50.30 -14.97
CA LYS A 482 -17.13 50.68 -14.32
C LYS A 482 -17.59 49.55 -13.41
N ALA A 483 -18.24 49.89 -12.31
CA ALA A 483 -18.89 48.92 -11.43
C ALA A 483 -20.30 48.58 -11.94
N CYS A 484 -20.59 47.29 -12.05
CA CYS A 484 -21.93 46.74 -12.24
C CYS A 484 -22.72 46.83 -10.92
N THR A 485 -22.09 46.41 -9.82
CA THR A 485 -22.67 46.44 -8.46
C THR A 485 -21.59 46.28 -7.38
N ILE A 486 -21.97 46.50 -6.12
CA ILE A 486 -21.19 46.18 -4.91
C ILE A 486 -21.86 45.02 -4.16
N GLN A 487 -21.05 44.10 -3.65
CA GLN A 487 -21.42 42.98 -2.79
C GLN A 487 -20.94 43.25 -1.36
N TYR A 488 -21.81 42.97 -0.39
CA TYR A 488 -21.59 43.10 1.06
C TYR A 488 -21.35 41.73 1.69
#